data_AF-A0A1A2NBF0-F1
#
_entry.id   AF-A0A1A2NBF0-F1
#
_cell.length_a   1.000
_cell.length_b   1.000
_cell.length_c   1.000
_cell.angle_alpha   90.00
_cell.angle_beta   90.00
_cell.angle_gamma   90.00
#
_symmetry.space_group_name_H-M   'P 1'
#
loop_
_entity.id
_entity.type
_entity.pdbx_description
1 polymer ?
#
loop_
_entity_poly.entity_id
_entity_poly.type
_entity_poly.pdbx_seq_one_letter_code
_entity_poly.pdbx_strand_id
1 'polypeptide(L)'
;MTADLAVGTALLPVAAATLREVKHWREVPFALLPTVFAAHQFIEAAVWPNSIVSAGAAQLAVRAYVFIALPLLPALVPVGILMLEPRGARLRVAPFAVLGAVVSAYLAFVVLTQPIGVQRCPHALEYQTGARESYLWAALYIIAVIGPAVMSGYRSIVVFGWANLVGLIVVAILYLQAFASLWCIYAAVLSVLVLVHMRRRRRLPDPHRLRGDAVDRATSGV
;
A
#
# COMPACT_ATOMS: atom_id res chain seq x y z
N MET A 1 5.72 -3.20 19.17
CA MET A 1 5.77 -1.81 19.66
C MET A 1 7.08 -1.10 19.28
N THR A 2 8.24 -1.51 19.81
CA THR A 2 9.52 -0.80 19.55
C THR A 2 9.93 -0.82 18.09
N ALA A 3 9.80 -1.96 17.41
CA ALA A 3 10.04 -2.10 15.97
C ALA A 3 9.12 -1.18 15.16
N ASP A 4 7.82 -1.18 15.46
CA ASP A 4 6.81 -0.38 14.75
C ASP A 4 7.08 1.13 14.92
N LEU A 5 7.43 1.58 16.13
CA LEU A 5 7.83 2.98 16.37
C LEU A 5 9.09 3.36 15.60
N ALA A 6 10.12 2.50 15.62
CA ALA A 6 11.38 2.75 14.91
C ALA A 6 11.15 2.86 13.40
N VAL A 7 10.36 1.96 12.82
CA VAL A 7 10.09 1.91 11.39
C VAL A 7 9.16 3.05 10.97
N GLY A 8 8.10 3.31 11.73
CA GLY A 8 7.22 4.47 11.50
C GLY A 8 8.02 5.78 11.47
N THR A 9 8.95 5.94 12.41
CA THR A 9 9.84 7.12 12.49
C THR A 9 10.81 7.18 11.30
N ALA A 10 11.43 6.06 10.95
CA ALA A 10 12.33 5.96 9.80
C ALA A 10 11.63 6.21 8.45
N LEU A 11 10.33 5.94 8.35
CA LEU A 11 9.51 6.19 7.16
C LEU A 11 9.12 7.67 7.00
N LEU A 12 9.06 8.47 8.07
CA LEU A 12 8.71 9.90 7.99
C LEU A 12 9.53 10.70 6.97
N PRO A 13 10.88 10.64 6.92
CA PRO A 13 11.66 11.37 5.92
C PRO A 13 11.38 10.88 4.50
N VAL A 14 11.14 9.57 4.30
CA VAL A 14 10.80 9.00 3.00
C VAL A 14 9.42 9.48 2.55
N ALA A 15 8.44 9.50 3.45
CA ALA A 15 7.10 10.03 3.20
C ALA A 15 7.12 11.52 2.85
N ALA A 16 7.81 12.33 3.65
CA ALA A 16 7.96 13.75 3.39
C ALA A 16 8.68 14.02 2.06
N ALA A 17 9.76 13.29 1.77
CA ALA A 17 10.47 13.40 0.50
C ALA A 17 9.57 13.02 -0.67
N THR A 18 8.83 11.90 -0.59
CA THR A 18 7.94 11.43 -1.65
C THR A 18 6.85 12.45 -1.97
N LEU A 19 6.23 13.04 -0.93
CA LEU A 19 5.21 14.07 -1.10
C LEU A 19 5.77 15.37 -1.69
N ARG A 20 7.02 15.75 -1.40
CA ARG A 20 7.68 16.92 -2.00
C ARG A 20 7.92 16.78 -3.51
N GLU A 21 7.97 15.55 -4.01
CA GLU A 21 8.13 15.29 -5.44
C GLU A 21 6.82 15.46 -6.23
N VAL A 22 5.67 15.53 -5.55
CA VAL A 22 4.36 15.73 -6.17
C VAL A 22 4.30 17.10 -6.84
N LYS A 23 3.95 17.11 -8.13
CA LYS A 23 3.64 18.34 -8.87
C LYS A 23 2.20 18.40 -9.36
N HIS A 24 1.51 17.25 -9.40
CA HIS A 24 0.15 17.17 -9.87
C HIS A 24 -0.69 16.32 -8.93
N TRP A 25 -1.96 16.69 -8.74
CA TRP A 25 -2.91 15.97 -7.87
C TRP A 25 -3.08 14.48 -8.21
N ARG A 26 -2.73 14.08 -9.44
CA ARG A 26 -2.80 12.69 -9.91
C ARG A 26 -1.72 11.79 -9.33
N GLU A 27 -0.65 12.39 -8.82
CA GLU A 27 0.47 11.67 -8.22
C GLU A 27 0.24 11.44 -6.72
N VAL A 28 -0.66 12.23 -6.11
CA VAL A 28 -0.91 12.23 -4.66
C VAL A 28 -1.26 10.84 -4.13
N PRO A 29 -2.19 10.06 -4.72
CA PRO A 29 -2.58 8.79 -4.10
C PRO A 29 -1.42 7.79 -4.04
N PHE A 30 -0.58 7.74 -5.08
CA PHE A 30 0.60 6.87 -5.08
C PHE A 30 1.71 7.41 -4.15
N ALA A 31 1.92 8.73 -4.12
CA ALA A 31 2.89 9.38 -3.25
C ALA A 31 2.52 9.30 -1.76
N LEU A 32 1.26 9.05 -1.42
CA LEU A 32 0.79 8.86 -0.05
C LEU A 32 1.10 7.48 0.53
N LEU A 33 1.48 6.49 -0.29
CA LEU A 33 1.74 5.13 0.19
C LEU A 33 2.74 5.06 1.37
N PRO A 34 3.92 5.75 1.32
CA PRO A 34 4.84 5.75 2.45
C PRO A 34 4.27 6.40 3.70
N THR A 35 3.43 7.44 3.55
CA THR A 35 2.74 8.10 4.66
C THR A 35 1.74 7.15 5.31
N VAL A 36 0.97 6.42 4.50
CA VAL A 36 0.02 5.41 4.98
C VAL A 36 0.76 4.30 5.71
N PHE A 37 1.88 3.82 5.18
CA PHE A 37 2.70 2.81 5.86
C PHE A 37 3.27 3.33 7.19
N ALA A 38 3.78 4.57 7.25
CA ALA A 38 4.25 5.17 8.50
C ALA A 38 3.12 5.27 9.54
N ALA A 39 1.94 5.76 9.14
CA ALA A 39 0.78 5.85 10.01
C ALA A 39 0.33 4.46 10.50
N HIS A 40 0.34 3.46 9.63
CA HIS A 40 -0.01 2.08 9.96
C HIS A 40 0.88 1.52 11.07
N GLN A 41 2.19 1.78 11.00
CA GLN A 41 3.18 1.38 12.03
C GLN A 41 2.94 2.09 13.38
N PHE A 42 2.67 3.39 13.37
CA PHE A 42 2.37 4.12 14.61
C PHE A 42 1.05 3.65 15.26
N ILE A 43 0.04 3.34 14.45
CA ILE A 43 -1.22 2.80 14.95
C ILE A 43 -0.99 1.42 15.56
N GLU A 44 -0.21 0.55 14.92
CA GLU A 44 0.14 -0.77 15.48
C GLU A 44 0.84 -0.65 16.84
N ALA A 45 1.76 0.30 16.99
CA ALA A 45 2.42 0.57 18.25
C ALA A 45 1.42 0.89 19.38
N ALA A 46 0.31 1.56 19.07
CA ALA A 46 -0.76 1.86 20.03
C ALA A 46 -1.66 0.65 20.35
N VAL A 47 -1.70 -0.38 19.49
CA VAL A 47 -2.45 -1.63 19.72
C VAL A 47 -1.72 -2.55 20.70
N TRP A 48 -0.38 -2.52 20.72
CA TRP A 48 0.40 -3.31 21.66
C TRP A 48 0.03 -2.99 23.12
N PRO A 49 0.03 -3.97 24.04
CA PRO A 49 -0.25 -3.72 25.45
C PRO A 49 0.69 -2.65 26.01
N ASN A 50 0.11 -1.57 26.53
CA ASN A 50 0.85 -0.47 27.11
C ASN A 50 -0.02 0.22 28.19
N SER A 51 0.62 0.94 29.11
CA SER A 51 -0.07 1.64 30.21
C SER A 51 -0.56 3.06 29.84
N ILE A 52 -0.34 3.49 28.59
CA ILE A 52 -0.51 4.88 28.15
C ILE A 52 -1.84 5.05 27.41
N VAL A 53 -2.21 4.05 26.60
CA VAL A 53 -3.39 4.05 25.74
C VAL A 53 -4.58 3.44 26.47
N SER A 54 -5.69 4.18 26.55
CA SER A 54 -6.92 3.68 27.15
C SER A 54 -7.53 2.52 26.35
N ALA A 55 -8.34 1.68 27.01
CA ALA A 55 -8.98 0.54 26.34
C ALA A 55 -9.81 0.96 25.10
N GLY A 56 -10.53 2.09 25.19
CA GLY A 56 -11.29 2.63 24.06
C GLY A 56 -10.40 3.12 22.91
N ALA A 57 -9.29 3.79 23.23
CA ALA A 57 -8.32 4.23 22.22
C ALA A 57 -7.61 3.04 21.55
N ALA A 58 -7.30 1.98 22.30
CA ALA A 58 -6.72 0.75 21.75
C ALA A 58 -7.70 0.04 20.79
N GLN A 59 -8.99 -0.03 21.12
CA GLN A 59 -10.02 -0.56 20.20
C GLN A 59 -10.15 0.27 18.92
N LEU A 60 -10.08 1.60 19.03
CA LEU A 60 -10.06 2.47 17.86
C LEU A 60 -8.79 2.26 17.02
N ALA A 61 -7.63 2.09 17.65
CA ALA A 61 -6.37 1.79 16.98
C ALA A 61 -6.44 0.47 16.22
N VAL A 62 -6.99 -0.59 16.83
CA VAL A 62 -7.23 -1.89 16.17
C VAL A 62 -8.09 -1.70 14.92
N ARG A 63 -9.23 -1.00 15.05
CA ARG A 63 -10.13 -0.78 13.92
C ARG A 63 -9.46 0.05 12.82
N ALA A 64 -8.71 1.10 13.18
CA ALA A 64 -7.98 1.93 12.23
C ALA A 64 -6.87 1.13 11.52
N TYR A 65 -6.12 0.30 12.24
CA TYR A 65 -5.08 -0.56 11.69
C TYR A 65 -5.64 -1.51 10.64
N VAL A 66 -6.71 -2.22 10.97
CA VAL A 66 -7.37 -3.17 10.06
C VAL A 66 -8.05 -2.44 8.90
N PHE A 67 -8.63 -1.26 9.13
CA PHE A 67 -9.24 -0.44 8.08
C PHE A 67 -8.21 0.03 7.03
N ILE A 68 -7.01 0.39 7.48
CA ILE A 68 -5.92 0.75 6.57
C ILE A 68 -5.47 -0.50 5.78
N ALA A 69 -5.28 -1.63 6.46
CA ALA A 69 -4.75 -2.83 5.82
C ALA A 69 -5.74 -3.45 4.81
N LEU A 70 -7.03 -3.52 5.14
CA LEU A 70 -8.01 -4.28 4.37
C LEU A 70 -8.78 -3.39 3.37
N PRO A 71 -9.55 -2.36 3.77
CA PRO A 71 -10.22 -1.45 2.84
C PRO A 71 -9.30 -0.48 2.09
N LEU A 72 -8.41 0.24 2.78
CA LEU A 72 -7.76 1.41 2.19
C LEU A 72 -6.79 1.03 1.07
N LEU A 73 -5.95 0.00 1.27
CA LEU A 73 -4.96 -0.43 0.28
C LEU A 73 -5.54 -0.86 -1.08
N PRO A 74 -6.58 -1.72 -1.17
CA PRO A 74 -7.14 -2.14 -2.45
C PRO A 74 -7.92 -1.02 -3.15
N ALA A 75 -8.28 0.06 -2.46
CA ALA A 75 -8.71 1.28 -3.13
C ALA A 75 -7.51 2.13 -3.59
N LEU A 76 -6.58 2.42 -2.67
CA LEU A 76 -5.52 3.40 -2.85
C LEU A 76 -4.49 2.99 -3.90
N VAL A 77 -4.02 1.74 -3.87
CA VAL A 77 -2.95 1.25 -4.76
C VAL A 77 -3.40 1.25 -6.24
N PRO A 78 -4.50 0.57 -6.64
CA PRO A 78 -4.89 0.57 -8.04
C PRO A 78 -5.32 1.94 -8.54
N VAL A 79 -5.98 2.77 -7.71
CA VAL A 79 -6.30 4.15 -8.08
C VAL A 79 -5.04 4.98 -8.29
N GLY A 80 -4.06 4.87 -7.38
CA GLY A 80 -2.77 5.55 -7.52
C GLY A 80 -2.06 5.18 -8.83
N ILE A 81 -2.01 3.89 -9.18
CA ILE A 81 -1.38 3.44 -10.42
C ILE A 81 -2.18 3.90 -11.64
N LEU A 82 -3.50 3.73 -11.64
CA LEU A 82 -4.38 4.20 -12.73
C LEU A 82 -4.20 5.69 -13.00
N MET A 83 -4.06 6.50 -11.95
CA MET A 83 -3.89 7.94 -12.07
C MET A 83 -2.51 8.34 -12.59
N LEU A 84 -1.47 7.52 -12.37
CA LEU A 84 -0.15 7.70 -12.93
C LEU A 84 -0.05 7.29 -14.41
N GLU A 85 -0.88 6.35 -14.85
CA GLU A 85 -0.88 5.86 -16.23
C GLU A 85 -1.32 6.95 -17.26
N PRO A 86 -0.68 6.96 -18.44
CA PRO A 86 -1.17 7.68 -19.62
C PRO A 86 -2.60 7.40 -20.00
N ARG A 87 -3.28 8.39 -20.61
CA ARG A 87 -4.68 8.24 -21.04
C ARG A 87 -4.93 6.97 -21.88
N GLY A 88 -4.04 6.68 -22.83
CA GLY A 88 -4.14 5.49 -23.70
C GLY A 88 -3.83 4.15 -23.01
N ALA A 89 -3.16 4.17 -21.86
CA ALA A 89 -2.79 2.96 -21.10
C ALA A 89 -3.74 2.67 -19.92
N ARG A 90 -4.53 3.67 -19.48
CA ARG A 90 -5.45 3.55 -18.33
C ARG A 90 -6.44 2.40 -18.45
N LEU A 91 -6.92 2.10 -19.65
CA LEU A 91 -7.89 1.01 -19.86
C LEU A 91 -7.33 -0.37 -19.49
N ARG A 92 -6.01 -0.54 -19.48
CA ARG A 92 -5.35 -1.78 -19.03
C ARG A 92 -5.42 -1.94 -17.51
N VAL A 93 -5.47 -0.84 -16.77
CA VAL A 93 -5.41 -0.80 -15.30
C VAL A 93 -6.79 -0.57 -14.66
N ALA A 94 -7.71 0.08 -15.39
CA ALA A 94 -9.03 0.44 -14.89
C ALA A 94 -9.86 -0.72 -14.32
N PRO A 95 -9.86 -1.94 -14.91
CA PRO A 95 -10.59 -3.08 -14.34
C PRO A 95 -10.14 -3.42 -12.92
N PHE A 96 -8.83 -3.30 -12.62
CA PHE A 96 -8.28 -3.55 -11.29
C PHE A 96 -8.69 -2.48 -10.28
N ALA A 97 -8.86 -1.22 -10.71
CA ALA A 97 -9.37 -0.16 -9.84
C ALA A 97 -10.86 -0.36 -9.50
N VAL A 98 -11.66 -0.83 -10.47
CA VAL A 98 -13.06 -1.20 -10.21
C VAL A 98 -13.12 -2.39 -9.26
N LEU A 99 -12.33 -3.44 -9.51
CA LEU A 99 -12.24 -4.60 -8.61
C LEU A 99 -11.79 -4.18 -7.20
N GLY A 100 -10.77 -3.35 -7.11
CA GLY A 100 -10.26 -2.80 -5.85
C GLY A 100 -11.30 -1.99 -5.09
N ALA A 101 -12.12 -1.20 -5.78
CA ALA A 101 -13.23 -0.48 -5.17
C ALA A 101 -14.31 -1.42 -4.60
N VAL A 102 -14.66 -2.50 -5.33
CA VAL A 102 -15.62 -3.52 -4.86
C VAL A 102 -15.08 -4.24 -3.63
N VAL A 103 -13.82 -4.71 -3.69
CA VAL A 103 -13.15 -5.37 -2.57
C VAL A 103 -13.04 -4.44 -1.37
N SER A 104 -12.65 -3.19 -1.59
CA SER A 104 -12.57 -2.17 -0.54
C SER A 104 -13.92 -1.91 0.11
N ALA A 105 -15.01 -1.82 -0.65
CA ALA A 105 -16.34 -1.56 -0.11
C ALA A 105 -16.82 -2.72 0.77
N TYR A 106 -16.63 -3.96 0.31
CA TYR A 106 -16.97 -5.15 1.09
C TYR A 106 -16.15 -5.23 2.38
N LEU A 107 -14.83 -5.08 2.29
CA LEU A 107 -13.96 -5.15 3.46
C LEU A 107 -14.22 -3.99 4.43
N ALA A 108 -14.57 -2.79 3.94
CA ALA A 108 -14.99 -1.68 4.78
C ALA A 108 -16.26 -2.02 5.55
N PHE A 109 -17.25 -2.60 4.88
CA PHE A 109 -18.48 -3.05 5.52
C PHE A 109 -18.18 -4.07 6.63
N VAL A 110 -17.33 -5.07 6.37
CA VAL A 110 -16.92 -6.07 7.37
C VAL A 110 -16.25 -5.40 8.57
N VAL A 111 -15.25 -4.55 8.34
CA VAL A 111 -14.48 -3.89 9.42
C VAL A 111 -15.33 -2.95 10.27
N LEU A 112 -16.33 -2.30 9.68
CA LEU A 112 -17.19 -1.34 10.37
C LEU A 112 -18.35 -1.99 11.11
N THR A 113 -18.86 -3.14 10.64
CA THR A 113 -20.06 -3.78 11.20
C THR A 113 -19.78 -5.00 12.06
N GLN A 114 -18.64 -5.69 11.83
CA GLN A 114 -18.30 -6.91 12.55
C GLN A 114 -17.30 -6.63 13.69
N PRO A 115 -17.34 -7.42 14.77
CA PRO A 115 -16.30 -7.37 15.79
C PRO A 115 -14.95 -7.82 15.20
N ILE A 116 -13.88 -7.18 15.65
CA ILE A 116 -12.51 -7.51 15.25
C ILE A 116 -11.84 -8.17 16.46
N GLY A 117 -11.47 -9.43 16.31
CA GLY A 117 -10.68 -10.15 17.31
C GLY A 117 -9.21 -9.79 17.19
N VAL A 118 -8.52 -9.67 18.32
CA VAL A 118 -7.07 -9.50 18.36
C VAL A 118 -6.49 -10.63 19.19
N GLN A 119 -5.75 -11.51 18.53
CA GLN A 119 -4.98 -12.56 19.18
C GLN A 119 -3.53 -12.12 19.30
N ARG A 120 -2.99 -12.24 20.51
CA ARG A 120 -1.61 -11.84 20.80
C ARG A 120 -0.70 -13.05 20.64
N CYS A 121 0.22 -12.96 19.70
CA CYS A 121 1.29 -13.92 19.50
C CYS A 121 2.61 -13.31 20.03
N PRO A 122 3.64 -14.13 20.32
CA PRO A 122 4.87 -13.65 20.99
C PRO A 122 5.57 -12.46 20.31
N HIS A 123 5.51 -12.35 18.97
CA HIS A 123 6.08 -11.22 18.24
C HIS A 123 5.17 -10.70 17.11
N ALA A 124 3.86 -10.97 17.20
CA ALA A 124 2.89 -10.53 16.20
C ALA A 124 1.51 -10.32 16.84
N LEU A 125 0.73 -9.41 16.26
CA LEU A 125 -0.68 -9.25 16.54
C LEU A 125 -1.45 -9.86 15.37
N GLU A 126 -2.27 -10.86 15.67
CA GLU A 126 -3.14 -11.48 14.68
C GLU A 126 -4.53 -10.88 14.79
N TYR A 127 -5.04 -10.37 13.67
CA TYR A 127 -6.33 -9.69 13.59
C TYR A 127 -7.34 -10.60 12.89
N GLN A 128 -8.34 -11.05 13.65
CA GLN A 128 -9.38 -11.93 13.13
C GLN A 128 -10.59 -11.07 12.72
N THR A 129 -10.98 -11.18 11.45
CA THR A 129 -12.15 -10.49 10.91
C THR A 129 -13.25 -11.49 10.56
N GLY A 130 -14.52 -11.08 10.73
CA GLY A 130 -15.68 -11.91 10.41
C GLY A 130 -16.01 -12.03 8.91
N ALA A 131 -15.02 -11.85 8.02
CA ALA A 131 -15.25 -11.93 6.59
C ALA A 131 -15.67 -13.35 6.18
N ARG A 132 -16.83 -13.48 5.53
CA ARG A 132 -17.26 -14.73 4.90
C ARG A 132 -16.48 -14.94 3.60
N GLU A 133 -16.24 -16.19 3.22
CA GLU A 133 -15.49 -16.54 1.99
C GLU A 133 -14.09 -15.87 1.93
N SER A 134 -13.35 -15.94 3.03
CA SER A 134 -12.08 -15.23 3.21
C SER A 134 -11.05 -15.49 2.10
N TYR A 135 -11.00 -16.71 1.55
CA TYR A 135 -10.08 -17.07 0.47
C TYR A 135 -10.41 -16.36 -0.86
N LEU A 136 -11.70 -16.26 -1.21
CA LEU A 136 -12.12 -15.56 -2.44
C LEU A 136 -11.75 -14.08 -2.35
N TRP A 137 -12.11 -13.42 -1.25
CA TRP A 137 -11.81 -12.01 -1.05
C TRP A 137 -10.31 -11.73 -0.95
N ALA A 138 -9.53 -12.63 -0.36
CA ALA A 138 -8.07 -12.55 -0.36
C ALA A 138 -7.50 -12.63 -1.78
N ALA A 139 -7.97 -13.57 -2.62
CA ALA A 139 -7.53 -13.68 -4.00
C ALA A 139 -7.89 -12.42 -4.82
N LEU A 140 -9.12 -11.92 -4.69
CA LEU A 140 -9.56 -10.69 -5.37
C LEU A 140 -8.75 -9.47 -4.90
N TYR A 141 -8.44 -9.38 -3.60
CA TYR A 141 -7.57 -8.35 -3.04
C TYR A 141 -6.19 -8.37 -3.68
N ILE A 142 -5.56 -9.56 -3.73
CA ILE A 142 -4.22 -9.73 -4.30
C ILE A 142 -4.21 -9.29 -5.77
N ILE A 143 -5.21 -9.74 -6.54
CA ILE A 143 -5.36 -9.36 -7.96
C ILE A 143 -5.54 -7.84 -8.08
N ALA A 144 -6.38 -7.22 -7.25
CA ALA A 144 -6.65 -5.79 -7.29
C ALA A 144 -5.42 -4.93 -6.94
N VAL A 145 -4.58 -5.37 -6.00
CA VAL A 145 -3.41 -4.61 -5.54
C VAL A 145 -2.19 -4.85 -6.42
N ILE A 146 -1.92 -6.10 -6.82
CA ILE A 146 -0.71 -6.49 -7.58
C ILE A 146 -0.92 -6.39 -9.09
N GLY A 147 -2.09 -6.80 -9.59
CA GLY A 147 -2.46 -6.73 -11.00
C GLY A 147 -2.18 -5.39 -11.70
N PRO A 148 -2.61 -4.23 -11.14
CA PRO A 148 -2.36 -2.93 -11.78
C PRO A 148 -0.86 -2.62 -11.89
N ALA A 149 -0.06 -3.06 -10.92
CA ALA A 149 1.37 -2.80 -10.87
C ALA A 149 2.12 -3.63 -11.92
N VAL A 150 1.77 -4.90 -12.07
CA VAL A 150 2.36 -5.81 -13.08
C VAL A 150 1.98 -5.40 -14.50
N MET A 151 0.77 -4.84 -14.69
CA MET A 151 0.28 -4.34 -15.98
C MET A 151 0.72 -2.90 -16.31
N SER A 152 1.42 -2.23 -15.40
CA SER A 152 1.85 -0.84 -15.57
C SER A 152 2.90 -0.69 -16.68
N GLY A 153 2.85 0.42 -17.41
CA GLY A 153 3.88 0.77 -18.41
C GLY A 153 5.23 1.18 -17.79
N TYR A 154 5.27 1.45 -16.48
CA TYR A 154 6.46 1.93 -15.79
C TYR A 154 7.22 0.79 -15.11
N ARG A 155 8.46 0.52 -15.55
CA ARG A 155 9.31 -0.54 -14.99
C ARG A 155 9.44 -0.50 -13.46
N SER A 156 9.51 0.69 -12.85
CA SER A 156 9.60 0.83 -11.39
C SER A 156 8.32 0.39 -10.66
N ILE A 157 7.15 0.60 -11.28
CA ILE A 157 5.86 0.16 -10.73
C ILE A 157 5.72 -1.36 -10.90
N VAL A 158 6.20 -1.92 -12.02
CA VAL A 158 6.27 -3.37 -12.21
C VAL A 158 7.17 -4.04 -11.16
N VAL A 159 8.34 -3.47 -10.88
CA VAL A 159 9.23 -3.94 -9.80
C VAL A 159 8.53 -3.86 -8.44
N PHE A 160 7.79 -2.78 -8.17
CA PHE A 160 6.97 -2.67 -6.96
C PHE A 160 5.93 -3.80 -6.87
N GLY A 161 5.24 -4.12 -7.96
CA GLY A 161 4.27 -5.22 -8.03
C GLY A 161 4.90 -6.58 -7.75
N TRP A 162 6.02 -6.90 -8.40
CA TRP A 162 6.74 -8.15 -8.17
C TRP A 162 7.32 -8.24 -6.77
N ALA A 163 7.83 -7.14 -6.21
CA ALA A 163 8.24 -7.11 -4.82
C ALA A 163 7.06 -7.45 -3.88
N ASN A 164 5.83 -6.99 -4.18
CA ASN A 164 4.60 -7.32 -3.42
C ASN A 164 4.24 -8.80 -3.53
N LEU A 165 4.35 -9.36 -4.73
CA LEU A 165 4.06 -10.77 -4.92
C LEU A 165 5.08 -11.67 -4.21
N VAL A 166 6.38 -11.35 -4.30
CA VAL A 166 7.44 -12.10 -3.61
C VAL A 166 7.28 -11.97 -2.10
N GLY A 167 7.04 -10.75 -1.59
CA GLY A 167 6.79 -10.53 -0.16
C GLY A 167 5.62 -11.37 0.37
N LEU A 168 4.51 -11.38 -0.38
CA LEU A 168 3.34 -12.19 -0.05
C LEU A 168 3.65 -13.70 -0.03
N ILE A 169 4.36 -14.22 -1.04
CA ILE A 169 4.74 -15.64 -1.11
C ILE A 169 5.67 -16.02 0.03
N VAL A 170 6.68 -15.19 0.31
CA VAL A 170 7.62 -15.40 1.41
C VAL A 170 6.86 -15.46 2.74
N VAL A 171 5.93 -14.53 2.97
CA VAL A 171 5.09 -14.53 4.18
C VAL A 171 4.24 -15.79 4.27
N ALA A 172 3.59 -16.19 3.16
CA ALA A 172 2.74 -17.36 3.12
C ALA A 172 3.49 -18.68 3.38
N ILE A 173 4.74 -18.79 2.91
CA ILE A 173 5.58 -19.98 3.11
C ILE A 173 6.17 -20.00 4.52
N LEU A 174 6.65 -18.85 5.00
CA LEU A 174 7.48 -18.81 6.18
C LEU A 174 6.68 -18.99 7.48
N TYR A 175 5.40 -18.59 7.56
CA TYR A 175 4.58 -18.71 8.79
C TYR A 175 5.34 -18.30 10.07
N LEU A 176 6.29 -17.37 9.94
CA LEU A 176 7.30 -17.19 10.96
C LEU A 176 6.75 -16.37 12.12
N GLN A 177 7.16 -16.76 13.32
CA GLN A 177 6.95 -16.03 14.57
C GLN A 177 7.53 -14.61 14.58
N ALA A 178 8.13 -14.12 13.48
CA ALA A 178 8.75 -12.80 13.29
C ALA A 178 8.03 -11.94 12.21
N PHE A 179 6.73 -12.18 11.99
CA PHE A 179 5.89 -11.52 10.98
C PHE A 179 6.02 -9.98 10.98
N ALA A 180 6.02 -9.35 12.17
CA ALA A 180 6.12 -7.91 12.30
C ALA A 180 7.43 -7.33 11.72
N SER A 181 8.57 -7.98 11.98
CA SER A 181 9.89 -7.50 11.54
C SER A 181 10.09 -7.59 10.02
N LEU A 182 9.58 -8.65 9.40
CA LEU A 182 9.61 -8.79 7.94
C LEU A 182 8.73 -7.73 7.28
N TRP A 183 7.53 -7.50 7.80
CA TRP A 183 6.62 -6.48 7.28
C TRP A 183 7.20 -5.07 7.39
N CYS A 184 7.91 -4.77 8.48
CA CYS A 184 8.60 -3.50 8.67
C CYS A 184 9.67 -3.23 7.59
N ILE A 185 10.56 -4.20 7.36
CA ILE A 185 11.59 -4.11 6.31
C ILE A 185 10.92 -3.95 4.96
N TYR A 186 9.85 -4.70 4.75
CA TYR A 186 9.07 -4.69 3.53
C TYR A 186 8.44 -3.32 3.23
N ALA A 187 7.78 -2.72 4.22
CA ALA A 187 7.23 -1.36 4.14
C ALA A 187 8.31 -0.31 3.84
N ALA A 188 9.50 -0.45 4.42
CA ALA A 188 10.64 0.43 4.12
C ALA A 188 11.10 0.30 2.66
N VAL A 189 11.32 -0.93 2.17
CA VAL A 189 11.72 -1.20 0.79
C VAL A 189 10.71 -0.65 -0.21
N LEU A 190 9.42 -0.93 0.00
CA LEU A 190 8.35 -0.42 -0.85
C LEU A 190 8.28 1.11 -0.85
N SER A 191 8.42 1.74 0.31
CA SER A 191 8.43 3.20 0.43
C SER A 191 9.58 3.83 -0.35
N VAL A 192 10.77 3.22 -0.31
CA VAL A 192 11.92 3.67 -1.11
C VAL A 192 11.65 3.50 -2.60
N LEU A 193 11.05 2.38 -3.04
CA LEU A 193 10.69 2.19 -4.45
C LEU A 193 9.70 3.27 -4.94
N VAL A 194 8.72 3.62 -4.11
CA VAL A 194 7.77 4.72 -4.40
C VAL A 194 8.52 6.05 -4.52
N LEU A 195 9.41 6.37 -3.57
CA LEU A 195 10.23 7.59 -3.63
C LEU A 195 11.09 7.64 -4.90
N VAL A 196 11.76 6.54 -5.26
CA VAL A 196 12.58 6.44 -6.46
C VAL A 196 11.74 6.65 -7.71
N HIS A 197 10.54 6.07 -7.78
CA HIS A 197 9.61 6.32 -8.87
C HIS A 197 9.26 7.80 -8.98
N MET A 198 8.85 8.43 -7.87
CA MET A 198 8.46 9.84 -7.83
C MET A 198 9.61 10.77 -8.25
N ARG A 199 10.83 10.53 -7.78
CA ARG A 199 12.03 11.28 -8.19
C ARG A 199 12.35 11.13 -9.68
N ARG A 200 12.20 9.92 -10.25
CA ARG A 200 12.36 9.70 -11.69
C ARG A 200 11.29 10.43 -12.48
N ARG A 201 10.04 10.39 -12.00
CA ARG A 201 8.90 11.07 -12.63
C ARG A 201 9.03 12.59 -12.59
N ARG A 202 9.60 13.17 -11.53
CA ARG A 202 9.88 14.62 -11.45
C ARG A 202 10.85 15.10 -12.53
N ARG A 203 11.70 14.23 -13.08
CA ARG A 203 12.64 14.57 -14.16
C ARG A 203 12.00 14.57 -15.55
N LEU A 204 10.75 14.11 -15.70
CA LEU A 204 10.05 14.10 -16.98
C LEU A 204 9.49 15.49 -17.31
N PRO A 205 9.52 15.93 -18.59
CA PRO A 205 8.92 17.19 -19.02
C PRO A 205 7.40 17.23 -18.77
N ASP A 206 6.86 18.40 -18.42
CA ASP A 206 5.44 18.60 -18.05
C ASP A 206 4.40 18.07 -19.05
N PRO A 207 4.58 18.14 -20.39
CA PRO A 207 3.63 17.56 -21.35
C PRO A 207 3.44 16.04 -21.17
N HIS A 208 4.55 15.33 -20.90
CA HIS A 208 4.55 13.88 -20.67
C HIS A 208 3.90 13.53 -19.32
N ARG A 209 3.96 14.43 -18.32
CA ARG A 209 3.26 14.25 -17.03
C ARG A 209 1.76 14.48 -17.14
N LEU A 210 1.33 15.44 -17.96
CA LEU A 210 -0.06 15.86 -18.13
C LEU A 210 -0.86 14.91 -19.02
N ARG A 211 -0.31 14.55 -20.19
CA ARG A 211 -1.01 13.71 -21.18
C ARG A 211 -0.61 12.23 -21.11
N GLY A 212 0.57 11.93 -20.59
CA GLY A 212 1.15 10.58 -20.64
C GLY A 212 1.52 10.18 -22.05
N ASP A 213 1.79 11.14 -22.94
CA ASP A 213 2.26 10.82 -24.28
C ASP A 213 3.53 9.98 -24.14
N ALA A 214 3.57 8.84 -24.84
CA ALA A 214 4.75 7.99 -24.84
C ALA A 214 5.94 8.87 -25.26
N VAL A 215 7.09 8.71 -24.61
CA VAL A 215 8.32 9.32 -25.11
C VAL A 215 8.50 8.77 -26.52
N ASP A 216 8.20 9.58 -27.53
CA ASP A 216 8.45 9.22 -28.92
C ASP A 216 9.94 8.86 -28.99
N ARG A 217 10.23 7.59 -29.32
CA ARG A 217 11.58 7.14 -29.67
C ARG A 217 11.95 7.69 -31.06
N ALA A 218 11.81 8.99 -31.28
CA ALA A 218 12.01 9.63 -32.57
C ALA A 218 13.22 10.58 -32.61
N THR A 219 14.04 10.67 -31.55
CA THR A 219 15.22 11.55 -31.54
C THR A 219 16.45 10.90 -30.91
N SER A 220 16.85 9.74 -31.43
CA SER A 220 18.23 9.27 -31.30
C SER A 220 18.56 8.39 -32.51
N GLY A 221 18.97 9.04 -33.59
CA GLY A 221 19.30 8.42 -34.87
C GLY A 221 19.70 9.46 -35.92
N VAL A 222 20.57 10.40 -35.52
CA VAL A 222 21.53 11.07 -36.41
C VAL A 222 22.91 10.73 -35.86
#